data_AF-A0A0S8FW06-F1
#
_entry.id   AF-A0A0S8FW06-F1
#
_cell.length_a   1.000
_cell.length_b   1.000
_cell.length_c   1.000
_cell.angle_alpha   90.00
_cell.angle_beta   90.00
_cell.angle_gamma   90.00
#
_symmetry.space_group_name_H-M   'P 1'
#
loop_
_entity.id
_entity.type
_entity.pdbx_description
1 polymer ?
#
loop_
_entity_poly.entity_id
_entity_poly.type
_entity_poly.pdbx_seq_one_letter_code
_entity_poly.pdbx_strand_id
1 'polypeptide(L)'
;MIILVILGFVANPLYDINFTPLPIRSTSVFSNPAGLGIETGAEAFLTYHPESKTITSGASAGNFGFGMIRMDTDTVETVEIYEIGLGYRLPGAFSVGYAYQFGDTSSHVLGIQCRPTQKWALGYTVTLGDKKYMYGGVAVKPYEDYLVLNFEVEYEGIDSIFTYYYGARVQPYKGIGISFLADEEFDWNVGVDVSLGYVKIAGLYSSKDEKFSGGLVISAQKYQTFFHQRRLLNSIPR
;
A
#
# COMPACT_ATOMS: atom_id res chain seq x y z
N MET A 1 -24.63 5.35 -3.45
CA MET A 1 -23.78 5.54 -2.26
C MET A 1 -22.71 4.44 -2.18
N ILE A 2 -21.94 4.23 -3.26
CA ILE A 2 -21.05 3.06 -3.43
C ILE A 2 -19.63 3.46 -3.88
N ILE A 3 -19.40 4.71 -4.28
CA ILE A 3 -18.12 5.19 -4.84
C ILE A 3 -17.08 5.56 -3.75
N LEU A 4 -17.50 5.75 -2.49
CA LEU A 4 -16.68 6.36 -1.44
C LEU A 4 -15.61 5.45 -0.81
N VAL A 5 -15.76 4.12 -0.85
CA VAL A 5 -14.78 3.21 -0.23
C VAL A 5 -13.61 2.89 -1.18
N ILE A 6 -13.81 3.04 -2.49
CA ILE A 6 -12.81 2.70 -3.53
C ILE A 6 -11.74 3.81 -3.65
N LEU A 7 -12.09 5.06 -3.34
CA LEU A 7 -11.15 6.19 -3.39
C LEU A 7 -10.04 6.12 -2.33
N GLY A 8 -10.28 5.44 -1.19
CA GLY A 8 -9.31 5.35 -0.10
C GLY A 8 -8.07 4.50 -0.42
N PHE A 9 -8.15 3.61 -1.42
CA PHE A 9 -7.02 2.79 -1.86
C PHE A 9 -6.23 3.44 -3.02
N VAL A 10 -6.92 4.17 -3.89
CA VAL A 10 -6.31 4.81 -5.07
C VAL A 10 -5.58 6.10 -4.67
N ALA A 11 -6.11 6.84 -3.71
CA ALA A 11 -5.40 7.94 -3.08
C ALA A 11 -4.81 7.46 -1.76
N ASN A 12 -3.59 6.91 -1.78
CA ASN A 12 -2.77 6.75 -0.58
C ASN A 12 -1.39 7.38 -0.87
N PRO A 13 -0.94 8.37 -0.08
CA PRO A 13 0.31 9.07 -0.35
C PRO A 13 1.54 8.19 -0.23
N LEU A 14 1.41 7.06 0.46
CA LEU A 14 2.46 6.07 0.62
C LEU A 14 2.59 5.13 -0.59
N TYR A 15 1.71 5.30 -1.60
CA TYR A 15 1.68 4.56 -2.85
C TYR A 15 1.60 3.05 -2.61
N ASP A 16 0.47 2.62 -2.08
CA ASP A 16 0.19 1.22 -1.79
C ASP A 16 -0.70 0.62 -2.87
N ILE A 17 -0.06 0.33 -3.98
CA ILE A 17 -0.63 -0.54 -5.01
C ILE A 17 -0.59 -1.97 -4.46
N ASN A 18 -1.72 -2.68 -4.57
CA ASN A 18 -1.93 -4.04 -4.05
C ASN A 18 -0.82 -5.01 -4.49
N PHE A 19 -0.17 -4.73 -5.62
CA PHE A 19 0.79 -5.61 -6.26
C PHE A 19 2.22 -5.06 -6.34
N THR A 20 2.60 -4.10 -5.50
CA THR A 20 4.01 -3.70 -5.43
C THR A 20 4.91 -4.89 -5.00
N PRO A 21 6.11 -5.05 -5.57
CA PRO A 21 6.98 -6.18 -5.22
C PRO A 21 7.45 -6.13 -3.77
N LEU A 22 7.44 -4.95 -3.14
CA LEU A 22 7.77 -4.72 -1.74
C LEU A 22 6.82 -3.62 -1.23
N PRO A 23 5.61 -3.98 -0.79
CA PRO A 23 4.68 -3.02 -0.22
C PRO A 23 5.21 -2.48 1.10
N ILE A 24 4.67 -1.35 1.51
CA ILE A 24 4.86 -0.87 2.88
C ILE A 24 4.19 -1.90 3.81
N ARG A 25 4.89 -2.30 4.87
CA ARG A 25 4.49 -3.50 5.64
C ARG A 25 3.17 -3.25 6.35
N SER A 26 3.08 -2.07 6.96
CA SER A 26 1.95 -1.68 7.78
C SER A 26 0.68 -1.44 6.98
N THR A 27 0.80 -1.14 5.69
CA THR A 27 -0.31 -0.86 4.77
C THR A 27 -0.83 -2.13 4.08
N SER A 28 -0.01 -3.20 4.06
CA SER A 28 -0.35 -4.48 3.45
C SER A 28 -1.62 -5.12 4.02
N VAL A 29 -1.97 -4.82 5.28
CA VAL A 29 -3.21 -5.33 5.87
C VAL A 29 -4.43 -4.89 5.06
N PHE A 30 -4.43 -3.65 4.56
CA PHE A 30 -5.53 -3.05 3.82
C PHE A 30 -5.55 -3.47 2.35
N SER A 31 -4.38 -3.48 1.70
CA SER A 31 -4.28 -3.66 0.25
C SER A 31 -4.27 -5.14 -0.14
N ASN A 32 -3.23 -5.85 0.28
CA ASN A 32 -3.12 -7.30 0.09
C ASN A 32 -2.48 -7.94 1.33
N PRO A 33 -3.25 -8.64 2.19
CA PRO A 33 -2.73 -9.18 3.45
C PRO A 33 -1.61 -10.21 3.26
N ALA A 34 -1.43 -10.77 2.05
CA ALA A 34 -0.28 -11.62 1.76
C ALA A 34 1.06 -10.87 1.82
N GLY A 35 1.05 -9.55 1.67
CA GLY A 35 2.20 -8.66 1.83
C GLY A 35 2.81 -8.70 3.24
N LEU A 36 1.98 -8.91 4.28
CA LEU A 36 2.42 -9.02 5.68
C LEU A 36 3.38 -10.19 5.90
N GLY A 37 3.31 -11.24 5.08
CA GLY A 37 4.22 -12.38 5.15
C GLY A 37 5.56 -12.17 4.43
N ILE A 38 5.64 -11.22 3.49
CA ILE A 38 6.80 -11.07 2.60
C ILE A 38 7.95 -10.36 3.30
N GLU A 39 7.64 -9.23 3.94
CA GLU A 39 8.59 -8.43 4.70
C GLU A 39 8.11 -8.33 6.15
N THR A 40 8.72 -9.13 7.02
CA THR A 40 8.40 -9.08 8.44
C THR A 40 9.11 -7.89 9.09
N GLY A 41 8.41 -7.21 9.98
CA GLY A 41 8.93 -6.01 10.62
C GLY A 41 7.95 -5.39 11.59
N ALA A 42 8.35 -4.29 12.23
CA ALA A 42 7.47 -3.48 13.06
C ALA A 42 7.40 -2.07 12.47
N GLU A 43 6.19 -1.63 12.17
CA GLU A 43 5.97 -0.41 11.41
C GLU A 43 4.58 0.15 11.71
N ALA A 44 4.46 1.46 11.77
CA ALA A 44 3.19 2.16 11.91
C ALA A 44 3.12 3.30 10.90
N PHE A 45 1.92 3.58 10.42
CA PHE A 45 1.69 4.65 9.47
C PHE A 45 0.42 5.45 9.79
N LEU A 46 0.38 6.64 9.23
CA LEU A 46 -0.75 7.55 9.25
C LEU A 46 -0.80 8.29 7.91
N THR A 47 -1.97 8.35 7.29
CA THR A 47 -2.24 9.18 6.12
C THR A 47 -3.47 10.03 6.35
N TYR A 48 -3.52 11.15 5.64
CA TYR A 48 -4.64 12.07 5.64
C TYR A 48 -4.94 12.57 4.23
N HIS A 49 -6.20 12.47 3.85
CA HIS A 49 -6.79 12.93 2.60
C HIS A 49 -7.81 14.03 2.91
N PRO A 50 -7.50 15.31 2.61
CA PRO A 50 -8.35 16.42 3.02
C PRO A 50 -9.75 16.41 2.39
N GLU A 51 -9.86 15.99 1.13
CA GLU A 51 -11.12 16.07 0.38
C GLU A 51 -12.20 15.18 0.99
N SER A 52 -11.89 13.89 1.12
CA SER A 52 -12.75 12.90 1.76
C SER A 52 -12.65 12.92 3.28
N LYS A 53 -11.90 13.88 3.85
CA LYS A 53 -11.50 13.94 5.28
C LYS A 53 -11.07 12.58 5.82
N THR A 54 -10.43 11.78 4.97
CA THR A 54 -10.11 10.39 5.29
C THR A 54 -8.81 10.32 6.05
N ILE A 55 -8.86 9.68 7.21
CA ILE A 55 -7.68 9.31 7.98
C ILE A 55 -7.53 7.80 7.89
N THR A 56 -6.37 7.35 7.42
CA THR A 56 -6.00 5.94 7.48
C THR A 56 -4.79 5.79 8.37
N SER A 57 -4.84 4.84 9.29
CA SER A 57 -3.74 4.54 10.18
C SER A 57 -3.64 3.06 10.40
N GLY A 58 -2.44 2.56 10.61
CA GLY A 58 -2.25 1.15 10.88
C GLY A 58 -0.87 0.85 11.39
N ALA A 59 -0.69 -0.38 11.85
CA ALA A 59 0.61 -0.90 12.20
C ALA A 59 0.71 -2.38 11.90
N SER A 60 1.94 -2.82 11.64
CA SER A 60 2.30 -4.22 11.49
C SER A 60 3.37 -4.59 12.49
N ALA A 61 3.32 -5.83 12.98
CA ALA A 61 4.36 -6.43 13.80
C ALA A 61 4.55 -7.90 13.38
N GLY A 62 5.72 -8.22 12.83
CA GLY A 62 6.02 -9.53 12.26
C GLY A 62 5.12 -9.81 11.05
N ASN A 63 4.25 -10.80 11.21
CA ASN A 63 3.29 -11.26 10.20
C ASN A 63 1.87 -10.72 10.44
N PHE A 64 1.66 -9.93 11.50
CA PHE A 64 0.36 -9.40 11.88
C PHE A 64 0.25 -7.93 11.47
N GLY A 65 -0.93 -7.53 11.03
CA GLY A 65 -1.26 -6.14 10.72
C GLY A 65 -2.61 -5.78 11.33
N PHE A 66 -2.76 -4.52 11.71
CA PHE A 66 -4.04 -3.95 12.06
C PHE A 66 -4.11 -2.50 11.60
N GLY A 67 -5.32 -1.97 11.45
CA GLY A 67 -5.49 -0.55 11.24
C GLY A 67 -6.94 -0.12 11.20
N MET A 68 -7.11 1.16 10.91
CA MET A 68 -8.38 1.86 10.87
C MET A 68 -8.39 2.82 9.68
N ILE A 69 -9.53 2.86 8.99
CA ILE A 69 -9.90 3.89 8.04
C ILE A 69 -11.11 4.62 8.63
N ARG A 70 -11.00 5.94 8.75
CA ARG A 70 -12.11 6.80 9.12
C ARG A 70 -12.34 7.79 8.00
N MET A 71 -13.59 7.92 7.55
CA MET A 71 -14.01 8.86 6.51
C MET A 71 -15.18 9.68 7.03
N ASP A 72 -15.03 11.01 7.08
CA ASP A 72 -16.14 11.90 7.39
C ASP A 72 -16.82 12.30 6.06
N THR A 73 -18.05 11.83 5.82
CA THR A 73 -18.80 12.21 4.61
C THR A 73 -19.47 13.58 4.78
N ASP A 74 -19.70 14.29 3.67
CA ASP A 74 -20.37 15.61 3.66
C ASP A 74 -21.80 15.56 4.23
N THR A 75 -22.40 14.37 4.34
CA THR A 75 -23.73 14.12 4.88
C THR A 75 -23.76 13.85 6.39
N VAL A 76 -22.71 14.20 7.15
CA VAL A 76 -22.59 14.05 8.62
C VAL A 76 -22.39 12.60 9.09
N GLU A 77 -22.50 11.60 8.21
CA GLU A 77 -22.19 10.21 8.54
C GLU A 77 -20.67 10.00 8.53
N THR A 78 -20.14 9.56 9.67
CA THR A 78 -18.76 9.09 9.80
C THR A 78 -18.76 7.60 9.52
N VAL A 79 -17.91 7.16 8.58
CA VAL A 79 -17.68 5.75 8.28
C VAL A 79 -16.37 5.33 8.94
N GLU A 80 -16.42 4.32 9.80
CA GLU A 80 -15.27 3.72 10.48
C GLU A 80 -15.13 2.24 10.11
N ILE A 81 -13.99 1.91 9.52
CA ILE A 81 -13.61 0.55 9.15
C ILE A 81 -12.34 0.21 9.89
N TYR A 82 -12.35 -0.90 10.61
CA TYR A 82 -11.19 -1.48 11.25
C TYR A 82 -10.78 -2.73 10.49
N GLU A 83 -9.48 -2.99 10.45
CA GLU A 83 -8.95 -4.16 9.80
C GLU A 83 -7.92 -4.84 10.69
N ILE A 84 -7.98 -6.17 10.77
CA ILE A 84 -6.97 -6.99 11.40
C ILE A 84 -6.64 -8.15 10.49
N GLY A 85 -5.36 -8.44 10.32
CA GLY A 85 -4.92 -9.47 9.39
C GLY A 85 -3.60 -10.11 9.74
N LEU A 86 -3.34 -11.20 9.03
CA LEU A 86 -2.14 -12.00 9.12
C LEU A 86 -1.68 -12.41 7.73
N GLY A 87 -0.37 -12.39 7.50
CA GLY A 87 0.27 -12.90 6.30
C GLY A 87 1.21 -14.04 6.63
N TYR A 88 1.38 -14.95 5.68
CA TYR A 88 2.32 -16.06 5.82
C TYR A 88 3.06 -16.28 4.51
N ARG A 89 4.40 -16.29 4.59
CA ARG A 89 5.24 -16.65 3.45
C ARG A 89 5.37 -18.16 3.35
N LEU A 90 4.85 -18.69 2.25
CA LEU A 90 5.03 -20.10 1.91
C LEU A 90 6.48 -20.34 1.44
N PRO A 91 6.96 -21.59 1.51
CA PRO A 91 8.21 -21.96 0.87
C PRO A 91 8.20 -21.57 -0.62
N GLY A 92 9.30 -20.97 -1.08
CA GLY A 92 9.47 -20.54 -2.47
C GLY A 92 8.97 -19.11 -2.75
N ALA A 93 8.19 -18.97 -3.82
CA ALA A 93 7.81 -17.68 -4.40
C ALA A 93 6.50 -17.10 -3.84
N PHE A 94 5.72 -17.87 -3.08
CA PHE A 94 4.36 -17.50 -2.74
C PHE A 94 4.22 -16.99 -1.29
N SER A 95 3.28 -16.08 -1.08
CA SER A 95 2.72 -15.74 0.21
C SER A 95 1.21 -15.71 0.13
N VAL A 96 0.58 -15.98 1.26
CA VAL A 96 -0.88 -15.91 1.44
C VAL A 96 -1.17 -15.00 2.62
N GLY A 97 -2.36 -14.42 2.65
CA GLY A 97 -2.80 -13.63 3.78
C GLY A 97 -4.30 -13.60 3.91
N TYR A 98 -4.73 -13.26 5.11
CA TYR A 98 -6.12 -13.10 5.47
C TYR A 98 -6.25 -11.84 6.32
N ALA A 99 -7.27 -11.05 6.04
CA ALA A 99 -7.70 -9.95 6.88
C ALA A 99 -9.21 -9.98 7.09
N TYR A 100 -9.63 -9.43 8.22
CA TYR A 100 -11.03 -9.24 8.57
C TYR A 100 -11.28 -7.76 8.77
N GLN A 101 -12.21 -7.23 8.01
CA GLN A 101 -12.71 -5.87 8.08
C GLN A 101 -14.00 -5.86 8.89
N PHE A 102 -14.07 -4.98 9.89
CA PHE A 102 -15.20 -4.83 10.80
C PHE A 102 -15.45 -3.36 11.16
N GLY A 103 -16.62 -3.04 11.73
CA GLY A 103 -17.07 -1.68 11.98
C GLY A 103 -18.37 -1.44 11.22
N ASP A 104 -18.37 -0.46 10.32
CA ASP A 104 -19.51 -0.20 9.42
C ASP A 104 -19.61 -1.17 8.22
N THR A 105 -18.61 -2.04 8.05
CA THR A 105 -18.64 -3.17 7.09
C THR A 105 -18.28 -4.46 7.81
N SER A 106 -18.70 -5.61 7.25
CA SER A 106 -18.21 -6.92 7.66
C SER A 106 -17.74 -7.70 6.43
N SER A 107 -16.42 -7.82 6.28
CA SER A 107 -15.83 -8.47 5.12
C SER A 107 -14.56 -9.26 5.46
N HIS A 108 -14.35 -10.34 4.73
CA HIS A 108 -13.16 -11.18 4.78
C HIS A 108 -12.32 -10.95 3.53
N VAL A 109 -11.06 -10.54 3.70
CA VAL A 109 -10.13 -10.32 2.60
C VAL A 109 -9.13 -11.47 2.56
N LEU A 110 -9.04 -12.16 1.43
CA LEU A 110 -8.03 -13.18 1.17
C LEU A 110 -7.06 -12.67 0.13
N GLY A 111 -5.77 -12.79 0.41
CA GLY A 111 -4.68 -12.35 -0.46
C GLY A 111 -3.75 -13.50 -0.83
N ILE A 112 -3.25 -13.47 -2.06
CA ILE A 112 -2.11 -14.26 -2.50
C ILE A 112 -1.14 -13.36 -3.27
N GLN A 113 0.15 -13.61 -3.10
CA GLN A 113 1.19 -12.94 -3.86
C GLN A 113 2.25 -13.94 -4.31
N CYS A 114 2.72 -13.82 -5.54
CA CYS A 114 3.77 -14.64 -6.13
C CYS A 114 4.92 -13.75 -6.61
N ARG A 115 6.12 -14.03 -6.12
CA ARG A 115 7.36 -13.35 -6.47
C ARG A 115 8.39 -14.37 -6.96
N PRO A 116 8.27 -14.82 -8.23
CA PRO A 116 9.17 -15.84 -8.77
C PRO A 116 10.61 -15.34 -8.85
N THR A 117 10.80 -14.03 -8.96
CA THR A 117 12.12 -13.36 -8.89
C THR A 117 11.99 -12.06 -8.11
N GLN A 118 13.11 -11.39 -7.82
CA GLN A 118 13.07 -10.04 -7.27
C GLN A 118 12.51 -9.00 -8.25
N LYS A 119 12.43 -9.33 -9.55
CA LYS A 119 12.03 -8.40 -10.60
C LYS A 119 10.55 -8.46 -10.97
N TRP A 120 9.84 -9.51 -10.57
CA TRP A 120 8.43 -9.72 -10.93
C TRP A 120 7.62 -10.04 -9.70
N ALA A 121 6.44 -9.45 -9.62
CA ALA A 121 5.43 -9.79 -8.63
C ALA A 121 4.08 -9.93 -9.34
N LEU A 122 3.31 -10.93 -8.92
CA LEU A 122 1.90 -11.09 -9.22
C LEU A 122 1.17 -11.08 -7.90
N GLY A 123 -0.04 -10.56 -7.87
CA GLY A 123 -0.90 -10.79 -6.73
C GLY A 123 -2.36 -10.79 -7.10
N TYR A 124 -3.13 -11.27 -6.16
CA TYR A 124 -4.57 -11.35 -6.25
C TYR A 124 -5.17 -11.21 -4.87
N THR A 125 -6.28 -10.48 -4.77
CA THR A 125 -7.07 -10.36 -3.56
C THR A 125 -8.54 -10.60 -3.88
N VAL A 126 -9.25 -11.13 -2.90
CA VAL A 126 -10.71 -11.26 -2.94
C VAL A 126 -11.30 -10.87 -1.60
N THR A 127 -12.28 -9.98 -1.65
CA THR A 127 -13.10 -9.55 -0.51
C THR A 127 -14.42 -10.30 -0.57
N LEU A 128 -14.80 -10.95 0.52
CA LEU A 128 -16.01 -11.74 0.69
C LEU A 128 -16.81 -11.18 1.87
N GLY A 129 -18.06 -10.79 1.65
CA GLY A 129 -18.91 -10.24 2.71
C GLY A 129 -20.09 -9.49 2.11
N ASP A 130 -20.32 -8.28 2.60
CA ASP A 130 -21.36 -7.38 2.10
C ASP A 130 -21.22 -7.10 0.60
N LYS A 131 -19.98 -7.13 0.09
CA LYS A 131 -19.67 -6.99 -1.33
C LYS A 131 -18.56 -7.96 -1.74
N LYS A 132 -18.54 -8.30 -3.04
CA LYS A 132 -17.52 -9.16 -3.63
C LYS A 132 -16.66 -8.35 -4.59
N TYR A 133 -15.50 -7.93 -4.10
CA TYR A 133 -14.48 -7.26 -4.90
C TYR A 133 -13.27 -8.15 -5.04
N MET A 134 -12.66 -8.12 -6.22
CA MET A 134 -11.44 -8.85 -6.50
C MET A 134 -10.47 -7.92 -7.19
N TYR A 135 -9.20 -7.98 -6.79
CA TYR A 135 -8.13 -7.30 -7.49
C TYR A 135 -7.14 -8.34 -8.00
N GLY A 136 -6.66 -8.15 -9.22
CA GLY A 136 -5.57 -8.92 -9.77
C GLY A 136 -4.56 -7.99 -10.42
N GLY A 137 -3.27 -8.29 -10.31
CA GLY A 137 -2.29 -7.46 -10.98
C GLY A 137 -0.87 -7.96 -10.92
N VAL A 138 -0.03 -7.18 -11.56
CA VAL A 138 1.36 -7.49 -11.85
C VAL A 138 2.22 -6.26 -11.63
N ALA A 139 3.42 -6.49 -11.10
CA ALA A 139 4.47 -5.50 -11.07
C ALA A 139 5.78 -6.05 -11.61
N VAL A 140 6.51 -5.21 -12.32
CA VAL A 140 7.81 -5.51 -12.91
C VAL A 140 8.81 -4.43 -12.55
N LYS A 141 10.04 -4.86 -12.26
CA LYS A 141 11.20 -4.01 -11.96
C LYS A 141 12.21 -4.13 -13.10
N PRO A 142 11.99 -3.45 -14.24
CA PRO A 142 12.92 -3.52 -15.37
C PRO A 142 14.32 -3.03 -14.99
N TYR A 143 14.41 -2.03 -14.10
CA TYR A 143 15.66 -1.43 -13.63
C TYR A 143 15.79 -1.52 -12.11
N GLU A 144 15.65 -2.74 -11.56
CA GLU A 144 15.77 -2.99 -10.12
C GLU A 144 14.90 -2.02 -9.29
N ASP A 145 15.46 -1.33 -8.30
CA ASP A 145 14.72 -0.40 -7.47
C ASP A 145 14.52 0.99 -8.12
N TYR A 146 15.15 1.28 -9.27
CA TYR A 146 15.04 2.59 -9.93
C TYR A 146 13.73 2.79 -10.69
N LEU A 147 13.15 1.72 -11.23
CA LEU A 147 11.88 1.77 -11.95
C LEU A 147 11.06 0.52 -11.62
N VAL A 148 9.86 0.76 -11.12
CA VAL A 148 8.82 -0.25 -10.93
C VAL A 148 7.63 0.16 -11.79
N LEU A 149 7.14 -0.75 -12.61
CA LEU A 149 5.89 -0.60 -13.36
C LEU A 149 4.86 -1.55 -12.76
N ASN A 150 3.62 -1.13 -12.70
CA ASN A 150 2.53 -1.93 -12.17
C ASN A 150 1.26 -1.75 -13.01
N PHE A 151 0.43 -2.78 -12.97
CA PHE A 151 -0.88 -2.82 -13.59
C PHE A 151 -1.81 -3.64 -12.71
N GLU A 152 -2.99 -3.12 -12.42
CA GLU A 152 -4.02 -3.76 -11.61
C GLU A 152 -5.35 -3.74 -12.35
N VAL A 153 -6.16 -4.76 -12.12
CA VAL A 153 -7.54 -4.84 -12.60
C VAL A 153 -8.42 -5.11 -11.40
N GLU A 154 -9.50 -4.35 -11.31
CA GLU A 154 -10.54 -4.47 -10.30
C GLU A 154 -11.79 -5.10 -10.92
N TYR A 155 -12.36 -6.08 -10.22
CA TYR A 155 -13.54 -6.81 -10.62
C TYR A 155 -14.61 -6.71 -9.54
N GLU A 156 -15.86 -6.58 -9.97
CA GLU A 156 -17.04 -6.76 -9.11
C GLU A 156 -17.72 -8.07 -9.53
N GLY A 157 -17.56 -9.12 -8.71
CA GLY A 157 -17.96 -10.47 -9.10
C GLY A 157 -17.14 -11.05 -10.26
N ILE A 158 -17.58 -12.19 -10.83
CA ILE A 158 -16.77 -13.01 -11.74
C ILE A 158 -16.74 -12.45 -13.18
N ASP A 159 -17.78 -11.73 -13.58
CA ASP A 159 -18.02 -11.40 -15.00
C ASP A 159 -17.91 -9.91 -15.35
N SER A 160 -17.62 -9.03 -14.38
CA SER A 160 -17.57 -7.58 -14.60
C SER A 160 -16.23 -6.99 -14.17
N ILE A 161 -15.45 -6.54 -15.15
CA ILE A 161 -14.32 -5.63 -14.89
C ILE A 161 -14.92 -4.27 -14.57
N PHE A 162 -14.56 -3.73 -13.40
CA PHE A 162 -15.04 -2.44 -12.93
C PHE A 162 -14.10 -1.31 -13.34
N THR A 163 -12.78 -1.53 -13.25
CA THR A 163 -11.76 -0.55 -13.64
C THR A 163 -10.39 -1.22 -13.75
N TYR A 164 -9.43 -0.54 -14.37
CA TYR A 164 -8.02 -0.93 -14.37
C TYR A 164 -7.14 0.27 -14.01
N TYR A 165 -6.06 -0.03 -13.30
CA TYR A 165 -5.08 0.94 -12.86
C TYR A 165 -3.71 0.62 -13.45
N TYR A 166 -2.96 1.63 -13.80
CA TYR A 166 -1.57 1.49 -14.21
C TYR A 166 -0.73 2.56 -13.57
N GLY A 167 0.50 2.19 -13.24
CA GLY A 167 1.37 3.06 -12.50
C GLY A 167 2.83 2.77 -12.69
N ALA A 168 3.62 3.76 -12.30
CA ALA A 168 5.06 3.69 -12.30
C ALA A 168 5.60 4.33 -11.03
N ARG A 169 6.67 3.75 -10.49
CA ARG A 169 7.47 4.36 -9.44
C ARG A 169 8.90 4.46 -9.89
N VAL A 170 9.44 5.67 -9.84
CA VAL A 170 10.84 5.98 -10.15
C VAL A 170 11.56 6.33 -8.86
N GLN A 171 12.74 5.76 -8.64
CA GLN A 171 13.60 6.09 -7.51
C GLN A 171 14.88 6.75 -8.02
N PRO A 172 14.90 8.08 -8.27
CA PRO A 172 16.07 8.76 -8.83
C PRO A 172 17.30 8.69 -7.91
N TYR A 173 17.06 8.69 -6.59
CA TYR A 173 18.09 8.58 -5.57
C TYR A 173 17.62 7.69 -4.42
N LYS A 174 18.57 7.07 -3.69
CA LYS A 174 18.24 6.22 -2.54
C LYS A 174 17.39 6.98 -1.52
N GLY A 175 16.21 6.44 -1.23
CA GLY A 175 15.27 7.04 -0.28
C GLY A 175 14.47 8.22 -0.81
N ILE A 176 14.47 8.50 -2.12
CA ILE A 176 13.54 9.44 -2.76
C ILE A 176 12.79 8.66 -3.84
N GLY A 177 11.48 8.50 -3.67
CA GLY A 177 10.59 7.89 -4.65
C GLY A 177 9.64 8.91 -5.25
N ILE A 178 9.37 8.77 -6.54
CA ILE A 178 8.33 9.50 -7.27
C ILE A 178 7.40 8.45 -7.86
N SER A 179 6.11 8.59 -7.60
CA SER A 179 5.12 7.61 -8.01
C SER A 179 4.03 8.27 -8.85
N PHE A 180 3.56 7.55 -9.86
CA PHE A 180 2.47 7.93 -10.74
C PHE A 180 1.47 6.77 -10.80
N LEU A 181 0.19 7.06 -10.69
CA LEU A 181 -0.90 6.09 -10.85
C LEU A 181 -2.01 6.76 -11.64
N ALA A 182 -2.65 6.04 -12.55
CA ALA A 182 -3.85 6.50 -13.23
C ALA A 182 -4.83 5.34 -13.44
N ASP A 183 -6.11 5.68 -13.54
CA ASP A 183 -7.18 4.73 -13.89
C ASP A 183 -7.53 4.79 -15.39
N GLU A 184 -8.60 4.09 -15.75
CA GLU A 184 -9.10 4.01 -17.14
C GLU A 184 -9.63 5.33 -17.71
N GLU A 185 -10.11 6.24 -16.86
CA GLU A 185 -10.59 7.58 -17.23
C GLU A 185 -9.45 8.61 -17.27
N PHE A 186 -8.22 8.18 -16.95
CA PHE A 186 -7.04 9.03 -16.79
C PHE A 186 -7.12 9.97 -15.58
N ASP A 187 -7.88 9.63 -14.56
CA ASP A 187 -7.77 10.28 -13.25
C ASP A 187 -6.45 9.84 -12.61
N TRP A 188 -5.46 10.72 -12.65
CA TRP A 188 -4.10 10.43 -12.22
C TRP A 188 -3.76 10.99 -10.85
N ASN A 189 -2.82 10.32 -10.19
CA ASN A 189 -2.20 10.70 -8.94
C ASN A 189 -0.68 10.74 -9.09
N VAL A 190 -0.03 11.78 -8.55
CA VAL A 190 1.44 11.89 -8.49
C VAL A 190 1.87 12.04 -7.05
N GLY A 191 2.76 11.15 -6.60
CA GLY A 191 3.29 11.13 -5.25
C GLY A 191 4.80 11.30 -5.20
N VAL A 192 5.28 11.82 -4.07
CA VAL A 192 6.70 11.86 -3.72
C VAL A 192 6.84 11.32 -2.31
N ASP A 193 7.76 10.38 -2.12
CA ASP A 193 8.13 9.84 -0.82
C ASP A 193 9.62 10.06 -0.51
N VAL A 194 9.91 10.40 0.75
CA VAL A 194 11.25 10.66 1.25
C VAL A 194 11.49 9.81 2.50
N SER A 195 12.54 9.00 2.44
CA SER A 195 12.94 8.08 3.50
C SER A 195 14.17 8.61 4.27
N LEU A 196 13.99 8.86 5.56
CA LEU A 196 14.95 9.42 6.51
C LEU A 196 15.53 8.34 7.44
N GLY A 197 15.66 7.11 6.94
CA GLY A 197 16.12 5.95 7.71
C GLY A 197 14.97 5.21 8.38
N TYR A 198 14.54 5.63 9.57
CA TYR A 198 13.45 4.95 10.30
C TYR A 198 12.08 5.61 10.09
N VAL A 199 12.07 6.76 9.42
CA VAL A 199 10.87 7.55 9.13
C VAL A 199 10.77 7.72 7.63
N LYS A 200 9.57 7.60 7.08
CA LYS A 200 9.24 7.98 5.70
C LYS A 200 8.12 8.99 5.73
N ILE A 201 8.25 10.04 4.94
CA ILE A 201 7.20 11.04 4.73
C ILE A 201 6.81 10.97 3.26
N ALA A 202 5.53 11.07 2.96
CA ALA A 202 5.07 11.13 1.58
C ALA A 202 3.97 12.15 1.39
N GLY A 203 3.87 12.67 0.18
CA GLY A 203 2.79 13.52 -0.28
C GLY A 203 2.30 13.07 -1.64
N LEU A 204 1.02 13.25 -1.91
CA LEU A 204 0.37 12.85 -3.16
C LEU A 204 -0.63 13.90 -3.61
N TYR A 205 -0.60 14.23 -4.89
CA TYR A 205 -1.59 15.06 -5.55
C TYR A 205 -2.53 14.19 -6.37
N SER A 206 -3.84 14.41 -6.21
CA SER A 206 -4.90 13.79 -7.00
C SER A 206 -5.42 14.79 -8.04
N SER A 207 -5.47 14.40 -9.31
CA SER A 207 -6.03 15.25 -10.36
C SER A 207 -7.56 15.30 -10.33
N LYS A 208 -8.21 14.23 -9.87
CA LYS A 208 -9.66 14.15 -9.71
C LYS A 208 -10.17 15.11 -8.63
N ASP A 209 -9.46 15.16 -7.50
CA ASP A 209 -9.85 15.97 -6.34
C ASP A 209 -9.21 17.36 -6.35
N GLU A 210 -8.16 17.55 -7.16
CA GLU A 210 -7.29 18.72 -7.17
C GLU A 210 -6.68 19.06 -5.78
N LYS A 211 -6.48 18.05 -4.94
CA LYS A 211 -5.95 18.19 -3.56
C LYS A 211 -4.66 17.43 -3.33
N PHE A 212 -3.94 17.88 -2.31
CA PHE A 212 -2.79 17.18 -1.75
C PHE A 212 -3.16 16.35 -0.53
N SER A 213 -2.58 15.17 -0.44
CA SER A 213 -2.68 14.23 0.66
C SER A 213 -1.29 14.01 1.27
N GLY A 214 -1.24 13.66 2.55
CA GLY A 214 0.02 13.52 3.28
C GLY A 214 0.08 12.24 4.10
N GLY A 215 1.27 11.65 4.20
CA GLY A 215 1.50 10.39 4.91
C GLY A 215 2.82 10.36 5.65
N LEU A 216 2.84 9.61 6.75
CA LEU A 216 4.01 9.33 7.57
C LEU A 216 4.06 7.84 7.86
N VAL A 217 5.26 7.27 7.83
CA VAL A 217 5.55 5.91 8.30
C VAL A 217 6.71 5.97 9.27
N ILE A 218 6.61 5.24 10.37
CA ILE A 218 7.67 5.01 11.34
C ILE A 218 7.93 3.52 11.38
N SER A 219 9.18 3.11 11.24
CA SER A 219 9.58 1.70 11.19
C SER A 219 10.71 1.41 12.19
N ALA A 220 10.67 0.22 12.77
CA ALA A 220 11.79 -0.35 13.50
C ALA A 220 12.91 -0.83 12.54
N GLN A 221 12.58 -1.07 11.27
CA GLN A 221 13.53 -1.43 10.23
C GLN A 221 13.97 -0.19 9.45
N LYS A 222 15.25 -0.16 9.07
CA LYS A 222 15.82 0.98 8.37
C LYS A 222 15.49 0.93 6.87
N TYR A 223 14.84 1.97 6.36
CA TYR A 223 14.66 2.23 4.94
C TYR A 223 15.95 2.70 4.27
N GLN A 224 16.02 2.56 2.94
CA GLN A 224 17.03 3.23 2.14
C GLN A 224 16.93 4.75 2.34
N THR A 225 18.06 5.43 2.40
CA THR A 225 18.13 6.88 2.60
C THR A 225 19.30 7.47 1.85
N PHE A 226 19.20 8.76 1.50
CA PHE A 226 20.25 9.53 0.84
C PHE A 226 21.29 10.05 1.83
N PHE A 227 21.03 9.98 3.14
CA PHE A 227 22.03 10.33 4.15
C PHE A 227 23.22 9.38 4.06
N HIS A 228 24.42 9.96 3.91
CA HIS A 228 25.67 9.21 3.94
C HIS A 228 25.79 8.51 5.29
N GLN A 229 25.90 7.18 5.30
CA GLN A 229 26.32 6.48 6.50
C GLN A 229 27.75 6.91 6.77
N ARG A 230 27.97 7.83 7.73
CA ARG A 230 29.27 7.90 8.38
C ARG A 230 29.50 6.51 8.95
N ARG A 231 30.38 5.73 8.32
CA ARG A 231 31.03 4.60 9.00
C ARG A 231 31.55 5.21 10.29
N LEU A 232 30.93 4.85 11.42
CA LEU A 232 31.62 4.92 12.69
C LEU A 232 32.79 3.95 12.52
N LEU A 233 33.90 4.48 12.05
CA LEU A 233 35.22 3.89 12.20
C LEU A 233 35.44 3.83 13.71
N ASN A 234 34.93 2.77 14.33
CA ASN A 234 35.53 2.24 15.54
C ASN A 234 36.83 1.57 15.11
N SER A 235 37.79 2.37 14.63
CA SER A 235 39.17 2.14 14.97
C SER A 235 39.28 2.49 16.46
N ILE A 236 38.92 1.54 17.31
CA ILE A 236 39.48 1.49 18.66
C ILE A 236 40.69 0.58 18.54
N PRO A 237 41.91 1.12 18.34
CA PRO A 237 43.10 0.39 18.71
C PRO A 237 43.27 0.50 20.22
N ARG A 238 43.00 -0.60 20.93
CA ARG A 238 43.83 -1.19 21.99
C ARG A 238 43.06 -2.28 22.72
#